data_AF-A0A2G6KE00-F1
#
_entry.id   AF-A0A2G6KE00-F1
#
_cell.length_a   1.000
_cell.length_b   1.000
_cell.length_c   1.000
_cell.angle_alpha   90.00
_cell.angle_beta   90.00
_cell.angle_gamma   90.00
#
_symmetry.space_group_name_H-M   'P 1'
#
loop_
_entity.id
_entity.type
_entity.pdbx_description
1 polymer ?
#
loop_
_entity_poly.entity_id
_entity_poly.type
_entity_poly.pdbx_seq_one_letter_code
_entity_poly.pdbx_strand_id
1 'polypeptide(L)'
;MLRAVMTQPGAIQVHDVEQLVTKAQEVLVNIKKIGVYGSDIHVYHGLHPYTGYPVVQGHEVAGEIVEFGQDITESRIANSA
;
A
#
# COMPACT_ATOMS: atom_id res chain seq x y z
N MET A 1 -9.01 -9.71 3.08
CA MET A 1 -8.36 -9.06 1.93
C MET A 1 -6.93 -9.56 1.83
N LEU A 2 -6.43 -9.81 0.63
CA LEU A 2 -5.07 -10.33 0.46
C LEU A 2 -4.02 -9.24 0.58
N ARG A 3 -2.92 -9.54 1.26
CA ARG A 3 -1.77 -8.66 1.42
C ARG A 3 -0.48 -9.44 1.16
N ALA A 4 0.33 -8.96 0.23
CA ALA A 4 1.67 -9.47 0.00
C ALA A 4 2.65 -8.82 0.98
N VAL A 5 3.37 -9.64 1.75
CA VAL A 5 4.34 -9.22 2.76
C VAL A 5 5.68 -9.85 2.41
N MET A 6 6.70 -9.02 2.21
CA MET A 6 8.07 -9.51 2.21
C MET A 6 8.49 -9.74 3.65
N THR A 7 8.72 -10.99 4.03
CA THR A 7 9.07 -11.35 5.43
C THR A 7 10.57 -11.41 5.67
N GLN A 8 11.35 -11.61 4.61
CA GLN A 8 12.82 -11.65 4.58
C GLN A 8 13.29 -11.55 3.12
N PRO A 9 14.59 -11.35 2.85
CA PRO A 9 15.09 -11.34 1.47
C PRO A 9 14.69 -12.60 0.70
N GLY A 10 14.23 -12.44 -0.54
CA GLY A 10 13.83 -13.52 -1.41
C GLY A 10 12.48 -14.18 -1.07
N ALA A 11 11.73 -13.69 -0.08
CA ALA A 11 10.50 -14.33 0.38
C ALA A 11 9.33 -13.35 0.45
N ILE A 12 8.29 -13.64 -0.33
CA ILE A 12 6.99 -12.97 -0.28
C ILE A 12 5.95 -13.97 0.22
N GLN A 13 5.20 -13.60 1.24
CA GLN A 13 4.05 -14.34 1.73
C GLN A 13 2.77 -13.56 1.44
N VAL A 14 1.71 -14.26 1.05
CA VAL A 14 0.38 -13.65 0.90
C VAL A 14 -0.45 -14.03 2.13
N HIS A 15 -0.89 -13.02 2.86
CA HIS A 15 -1.74 -13.18 4.05
C HIS A 15 -3.15 -12.72 3.71
N ASP A 16 -4.16 -13.44 4.21
CA ASP A 16 -5.51 -12.89 4.27
C ASP A 16 -5.65 -12.11 5.59
N VAL A 17 -6.03 -10.84 5.48
CA VAL A 17 -6.16 -9.92 6.60
C VAL A 17 -7.54 -9.28 6.61
N GLU A 18 -8.02 -8.86 7.75
CA GLU A 18 -9.29 -8.13 7.82
C GLU A 18 -9.22 -6.81 7.03
N GLN A 19 -10.39 -6.34 6.60
CA GLN A 19 -10.50 -5.02 5.98
C GLN A 19 -10.08 -3.94 6.99
N LEU A 20 -9.35 -2.94 6.51
CA LEU A 20 -8.91 -1.82 7.33
C LEU A 20 -10.10 -0.92 7.69
N VAL A 21 -10.09 -0.38 8.91
CA VAL A 21 -11.03 0.66 9.33
C VAL A 21 -10.47 2.01 8.91
N THR A 22 -11.23 2.76 8.11
CA THR A 22 -10.84 4.10 7.66
C THR A 22 -10.92 5.09 8.81
N LYS A 23 -9.81 5.74 9.14
CA LYS A 23 -9.81 6.79 10.17
C LYS A 23 -10.32 8.11 9.61
N ALA A 24 -10.63 9.04 10.50
CA ALA A 24 -11.28 10.31 10.17
C ALA A 24 -10.62 11.10 9.04
N GLN A 25 -9.28 11.10 8.95
CA GLN A 25 -8.51 11.86 7.95
C GLN A 25 -7.92 10.99 6.83
N GLU A 26 -8.36 9.75 6.71
CA GLU A 26 -7.88 8.80 5.71
C GLU A 26 -8.96 8.56 4.63
N VAL A 27 -8.54 7.96 3.52
CA VAL A 27 -9.45 7.34 2.56
C VAL A 27 -9.05 5.88 2.38
N LEU A 28 -10.03 5.01 2.15
CA LEU A 28 -9.76 3.63 1.76
C LEU A 28 -9.73 3.54 0.25
N VAL A 29 -8.61 3.03 -0.29
CA VAL A 29 -8.43 2.86 -1.73
C VAL A 29 -8.44 1.36 -2.07
N ASN A 30 -9.34 0.97 -2.97
CA ASN A 30 -9.32 -0.34 -3.61
C ASN A 30 -8.27 -0.34 -4.72
N ILE A 31 -7.09 -0.87 -4.42
CA ILE A 31 -5.95 -0.93 -5.34
C ILE A 31 -6.30 -1.85 -6.53
N LYS A 32 -6.24 -1.31 -7.75
CA LYS A 32 -6.49 -2.06 -8.99
C LYS A 32 -5.21 -2.47 -9.69
N LYS A 33 -4.18 -1.62 -9.59
CA LYS A 33 -2.88 -1.79 -10.24
C LYS A 33 -1.78 -1.28 -9.32
N ILE A 34 -0.62 -1.93 -9.44
CA ILE A 34 0.59 -1.64 -8.71
C ILE A 34 1.77 -1.74 -9.68
N GLY A 35 2.64 -0.74 -9.69
CA GLY A 35 3.93 -0.75 -10.37
C GLY A 35 4.97 -1.51 -9.53
N VAL A 36 6.01 -1.97 -10.21
CA VAL A 36 7.21 -2.54 -9.56
C VAL A 36 8.39 -1.72 -10.03
N TYR A 37 9.05 -1.06 -9.08
CA TYR A 37 10.20 -0.21 -9.32
C TYR A 37 11.51 -0.90 -8.89
N GLY A 38 12.65 -0.35 -9.31
CA GLY A 38 13.97 -0.90 -8.95
C GLY A 38 14.22 -0.94 -7.44
N SER A 39 13.62 -0.03 -6.66
CA SER A 39 13.73 -0.08 -5.20
C SER A 39 13.02 -1.30 -4.61
N ASP A 40 11.86 -1.72 -5.13
CA ASP A 40 11.18 -2.95 -4.69
C ASP A 40 12.06 -4.17 -4.92
N ILE A 41 12.83 -4.18 -6.02
CA ILE A 41 13.80 -5.24 -6.34
C ILE A 41 14.98 -5.21 -5.36
N HIS A 42 15.50 -4.04 -5.00
CA HIS A 42 16.53 -3.93 -3.96
C HIS A 42 16.01 -4.37 -2.60
N VAL A 43 14.76 -4.04 -2.26
CA VAL A 43 14.13 -4.54 -1.03
C VAL A 43 13.97 -6.05 -1.12
N TYR A 44 13.53 -6.63 -2.23
CA TYR A 44 13.41 -8.08 -2.35
C TYR A 44 14.74 -8.81 -2.11
N HIS A 45 15.87 -8.24 -2.56
CA HIS A 45 17.20 -8.80 -2.34
C HIS A 45 17.86 -8.43 -1.00
N GLY A 46 17.20 -7.65 -0.14
CA GLY A 46 17.77 -7.22 1.15
C GLY A 46 18.89 -6.19 1.03
N LEU A 47 18.94 -5.45 -0.08
CA LEU A 47 19.98 -4.46 -0.39
C LEU A 47 19.51 -3.01 -0.20
N HIS A 48 18.23 -2.81 0.08
CA HIS A 48 17.68 -1.47 0.27
C HIS A 48 18.11 -0.90 1.64
N PRO A 49 18.86 0.22 1.70
CA PRO A 49 19.52 0.68 2.92
C PRO A 49 18.56 1.21 4.00
N TYR A 50 17.30 1.47 3.65
CA TYR A 50 16.33 2.14 4.52
C TYR A 50 15.06 1.33 4.78
N THR A 51 15.00 0.07 4.35
CA THR A 51 13.78 -0.75 4.46
C THR A 51 14.10 -2.05 5.17
N GLY A 52 13.46 -2.26 6.32
CA GLY A 52 13.52 -3.51 7.07
C GLY A 52 12.35 -4.45 6.73
N TYR A 53 12.43 -5.68 7.22
CA TYR A 53 11.36 -6.67 7.15
C TYR A 53 10.70 -6.87 8.53
N PRO A 54 9.44 -7.31 8.59
CA PRO A 54 8.53 -7.55 7.47
C PRO A 54 8.01 -6.23 6.86
N VAL A 55 7.74 -6.23 5.55
CA VAL A 55 7.24 -5.03 4.86
C VAL A 55 6.23 -5.37 3.77
N VAL A 56 5.19 -4.53 3.67
CA VAL A 56 4.26 -4.52 2.53
C VAL A 56 4.81 -3.54 1.51
N GLN A 57 5.19 -4.05 0.34
CA GLN A 57 5.68 -3.23 -0.78
C GLN A 57 4.52 -2.72 -1.64
N GLY A 58 4.82 -1.72 -2.47
CA GLY A 58 3.83 -1.05 -3.31
C GLY A 58 3.73 0.44 -3.01
N HIS A 59 4.63 1.21 -3.61
CA HIS A 59 4.66 2.66 -3.51
C HIS A 59 4.25 3.36 -4.81
N GLU A 60 3.91 2.58 -5.85
CA GLU A 60 3.40 3.06 -7.13
C GLU A 60 2.05 2.38 -7.38
N VAL A 61 0.94 3.01 -6.99
CA VAL A 61 -0.38 2.37 -7.02
C VAL A 61 -1.42 3.23 -7.74
N ALA A 62 -2.38 2.56 -8.36
CA ALA A 62 -3.59 3.18 -8.90
C ALA A 62 -4.82 2.37 -8.47
N GLY A 63 -5.87 3.08 -8.07
CA GLY A 63 -7.08 2.47 -7.54
C GLY A 63 -8.24 3.44 -7.45
N GLU A 64 -9.33 2.95 -6.86
CA GLU A 64 -10.56 3.70 -6.65
C GLU A 64 -10.73 3.98 -5.16
N ILE A 65 -11.14 5.20 -4.80
CA ILE A 65 -11.55 5.49 -3.42
C ILE A 65 -12.90 4.79 -3.19
N VAL A 66 -12.98 3.98 -2.15
CA VAL A 66 -14.19 3.23 -1.78
C VAL A 66 -14.78 3.65 -0.44
N GLU A 67 -14.03 4.39 0.38
CA GLU A 67 -14.50 4.93 1.65
C GLU A 67 -13.77 6.23 1.98
N PHE A 68 -14.49 7.19 2.58
CA PHE A 68 -13.93 8.44 3.10
C PHE A 68 -14.05 8.46 4.62
N GLY A 69 -12.96 8.84 5.30
CA GLY A 69 -13.02 9.19 6.70
C GLY A 69 -13.93 10.41 6.93
N GLN A 70 -14.52 10.49 8.12
CA GLN A 70 -15.50 11.52 8.49
C GLN A 70 -15.03 12.98 8.28
N ASP A 71 -13.72 13.25 8.29
CA ASP A 71 -13.16 14.59 8.12
C ASP A 71 -12.77 14.89 6.65
N ILE A 72 -13.00 13.95 5.72
CA ILE A 72 -12.65 14.09 4.29
C ILE A 72 -13.92 14.25 3.45
N THR A 73 -13.88 15.22 2.54
CA THR A 73 -14.91 15.41 1.50
C THR A 73 -14.31 15.21 0.12
N GLU A 74 -15.09 14.66 -0.81
CA GLU A 74 -14.66 14.38 -2.19
C GLU A 74 -14.12 15.63 -2.91
N SER A 75 -14.73 16.79 -2.67
CA SER A 75 -14.30 18.08 -3.23
C SER A 75 -12.90 18.52 -2.78
N ARG A 76 -12.41 18.05 -1.62
CA ARG A 76 -11.04 18.33 -1.16
C ARG A 76 -9.99 17.51 -1.92
N ILE A 77 -10.36 16.32 -2.39
CA ILE A 77 -9.44 15.43 -3.11
C ILE A 77 -9.34 15.81 -4.58
N ALA A 78 -10.44 16.21 -5.23
CA ALA A 78 -10.44 16.60 -6.64
C ALA A 78 -9.53 17.80 -6.99
N ASN A 79 -9.10 18.58 -5.99
CA ASN A 79 -8.22 19.74 -6.16
C ASN A 79 -6.75 19.44 -5.80
N SER A 80 -6.41 18.19 -5.50
CA SER A 80 -5.05 17.75 -5.18
C SER A 80 -4.53 16.88 -6.32
N ALA A 81 -3.83 17.50 -7.27
CA ALA A 81 -3.08 16.84 -8.35
C ALA A 81 -1.61 17.19 -8.20
#